data_AF-A0AAW9EFA6-F1
#
_entry.id   AF-A0AAW9EFA6-F1
#
_cell.length_a   1.000
_cell.length_b   1.000
_cell.length_c   1.000
_cell.angle_alpha   90.00
_cell.angle_beta   90.00
_cell.angle_gamma   90.00
#
_symmetry.space_group_name_H-M   'P 1'
#
loop_
_entity.id
_entity.type
_entity.pdbx_description
1 polymer ?
#
loop_
_entity_poly.entity_id
_entity_poly.type
_entity_poly.pdbx_seq_one_letter_code
_entity_poly.pdbx_strand_id
1 'polypeptide(L)'
;PEKSTIFVQSHVPEHAQLGWALNCYTYFGELSRMTQFKDKSARYAENINAGLFDYPVLMAADILLYQTNLVPVGEDQKQHLELSRDIA
;
A
#
# COMPACT_ATOMS: atom_id res chain seq x y z
N PRO A 1 4.48 15.55 -18.48
CA PRO A 1 3.13 15.00 -18.76
C PRO A 1 2.95 14.46 -20.19
N GLU A 2 3.58 15.02 -21.23
CA GLU A 2 3.31 14.60 -22.63
C GLU A 2 3.78 13.17 -22.98
N LYS A 3 4.68 12.59 -22.18
CA LYS A 3 5.19 11.20 -22.38
C LYS A 3 4.89 10.27 -21.21
N SER A 4 4.43 10.80 -20.09
CA SER A 4 4.25 10.06 -18.84
C SER A 4 3.09 10.65 -18.06
N THR A 5 2.29 9.77 -17.47
CA THR A 5 1.20 10.14 -16.58
C THR A 5 1.78 10.55 -15.23
N ILE A 6 1.61 11.82 -14.88
CA ILE A 6 1.94 12.36 -13.56
C ILE A 6 0.67 12.96 -12.98
N PHE A 7 0.32 12.56 -11.77
CA PHE A 7 -0.94 12.93 -11.13
C PHE A 7 -0.80 12.91 -9.61
N VAL A 8 -1.78 13.51 -8.93
CA VAL A 8 -1.91 13.45 -7.47
C VAL A 8 -2.87 12.32 -7.15
N GLN A 9 -2.46 11.38 -6.28
CA GLN A 9 -3.22 10.16 -5.95
C GLN A 9 -4.68 10.45 -5.58
N SER A 10 -4.92 11.46 -4.74
CA SER A 10 -6.27 11.82 -4.26
C SER A 10 -7.20 12.35 -5.36
N HIS A 11 -6.69 12.71 -6.54
CA HIS A 11 -7.51 13.13 -7.66
C HIS A 11 -8.08 11.96 -8.47
N VAL A 12 -7.67 10.72 -8.15
CA VAL A 12 -8.11 9.49 -8.81
C VAL A 12 -8.83 8.63 -7.77
N PRO A 13 -10.18 8.69 -7.68
CA PRO A 13 -10.94 8.03 -6.61
C PRO A 13 -10.81 6.51 -6.61
N GLU A 14 -10.43 5.92 -7.75
CA GLU A 14 -10.30 4.48 -7.93
C GLU A 14 -9.24 3.86 -7.01
N HIS A 15 -8.24 4.62 -6.56
CA HIS A 15 -7.26 4.16 -5.57
C HIS A 15 -7.92 3.74 -4.26
N ALA A 16 -8.80 4.59 -3.72
CA ALA A 16 -9.50 4.30 -2.47
C ALA A 16 -10.54 3.19 -2.67
N GLN A 17 -11.21 3.16 -3.83
CA GLN A 17 -12.19 2.13 -4.16
C GLN A 17 -11.56 0.74 -4.26
N LEU A 18 -10.44 0.63 -4.99
CA LEU A 18 -9.71 -0.62 -5.10
C LEU A 18 -9.07 -0.99 -3.77
N GLY A 19 -8.48 -0.04 -3.03
CA GLY A 19 -7.93 -0.29 -1.70
C GLY A 19 -8.95 -0.92 -0.73
N TRP A 20 -10.19 -0.40 -0.72
CA TRP A 20 -11.27 -1.00 0.06
C TRP A 20 -11.59 -2.43 -0.38
N ALA A 21 -11.65 -2.69 -1.68
CA ALA A 21 -11.91 -4.04 -2.19
C ALA A 21 -10.77 -5.01 -1.82
N LEU A 22 -9.50 -4.61 -1.98
CA LEU A 22 -8.34 -5.42 -1.65
C LEU A 22 -8.22 -5.70 -0.15
N ASN A 23 -8.69 -4.79 0.71
CA ASN A 23 -8.77 -5.04 2.15
C ASN A 23 -9.60 -6.27 2.49
N CYS A 24 -10.66 -6.54 1.73
CA CYS A 24 -11.49 -7.74 1.93
C CYS A 24 -10.77 -9.06 1.59
N TYR A 25 -9.63 -8.99 0.89
CA TYR A 25 -8.80 -10.14 0.52
C TYR A 25 -7.44 -10.16 1.23
N THR A 26 -7.18 -9.17 2.09
CA THR A 26 -5.93 -9.07 2.85
C THR A 26 -6.14 -9.62 4.26
N TYR A 27 -5.29 -10.55 4.69
CA TYR A 27 -5.40 -11.06 6.06
C TYR A 27 -4.82 -10.06 7.05
N PHE A 28 -5.53 -9.83 8.16
CA PHE A 28 -5.04 -8.98 9.26
C PHE A 28 -3.64 -9.37 9.75
N GLY A 29 -3.32 -10.66 9.73
CA GLY A 29 -2.00 -11.19 10.08
C GLY A 29 -0.89 -10.68 9.18
N GLU A 30 -1.14 -10.48 7.89
CA GLU A 30 -0.13 -9.99 6.94
C GLU A 30 0.26 -8.55 7.26
N LEU A 31 -0.72 -7.70 7.54
CA LEU A 31 -0.50 -6.29 7.92
C LEU A 31 0.18 -6.15 9.28
N SER A 32 -0.28 -6.89 10.30
CA SER A 32 0.30 -6.84 11.65
C SER A 32 1.73 -7.37 11.74
N ARG A 33 2.17 -8.17 10.76
CA ARG A 33 3.56 -8.67 10.68
C ARG A 33 4.51 -7.71 9.97
N MET A 34 4.02 -6.64 9.33
CA MET A 34 4.85 -5.69 8.59
C MET A 34 5.88 -5.03 9.50
N THR A 35 7.16 -5.09 9.11
CA THR A 35 8.26 -4.46 9.85
C THR A 35 8.04 -2.95 9.98
N GLN A 36 7.63 -2.31 8.88
CA GLN A 36 7.34 -0.89 8.85
C GLN A 36 6.18 -0.48 9.78
N PHE A 37 5.16 -1.33 9.92
CA PHE A 37 4.07 -1.07 10.88
C PHE A 37 4.60 -1.13 12.32
N LYS A 38 5.39 -2.16 12.66
CA LYS A 38 5.97 -2.32 14.01
C LYS A 38 6.91 -1.17 14.37
N ASP A 39 7.81 -0.82 13.47
CA ASP A 39 8.81 0.23 13.69
C ASP A 39 8.17 1.61 13.83
N LYS A 40 7.23 1.95 12.93
CA LYS A 40 6.50 3.23 12.99
C LYS A 40 5.57 3.28 14.19
N SER A 41 4.94 2.17 14.57
CA SER A 41 4.09 2.12 15.78
C SER A 41 4.89 2.32 17.06
N ALA A 42 6.11 1.78 17.13
CA ALA A 42 7.00 2.02 18.26
C ALA A 42 7.49 3.48 18.33
N ARG A 43 7.73 4.10 17.16
CA ARG A 43 8.21 5.49 17.07
C ARG A 43 7.12 6.55 17.32
N TYR A 44 5.88 6.28 16.89
CA TYR A 44 4.73 7.18 16.96
C TYR A 44 3.62 6.58 17.82
N ALA A 45 3.98 6.14 19.03
CA ALA A 45 3.08 5.39 19.91
C ALA A 45 1.81 6.18 20.29
N GLU A 46 1.90 7.51 20.32
CA GLU A 46 0.78 8.42 20.56
C GLU A 46 -0.19 8.57 19.38
N ASN A 47 0.17 8.09 18.17
CA ASN A 47 -0.61 8.26 16.96
C ASN A 47 -0.56 7.04 16.03
N ILE A 48 -0.88 5.87 16.57
CA ILE A 48 -1.06 4.64 15.78
C ILE A 48 -2.48 4.64 15.21
N ASN A 49 -2.65 5.18 14.01
CA ASN A 49 -3.93 5.21 13.32
C ASN A 49 -4.10 4.02 12.35
N ALA A 50 -5.34 3.73 11.97
CA ALA A 50 -5.66 2.65 11.04
C ALA A 50 -4.99 2.83 9.67
N GLY A 51 -4.80 4.06 9.20
CA GLY A 51 -4.11 4.32 7.94
C GLY A 51 -2.64 3.87 7.97
N LEU A 52 -1.95 4.00 9.10
CA LEU A 52 -0.59 3.48 9.27
C LEU A 52 -0.53 1.95 9.18
N PHE A 53 -1.59 1.27 9.58
CA PHE A 53 -1.71 -0.18 9.47
C PHE A 53 -2.09 -0.62 8.06
N ASP A 54 -2.96 0.14 7.41
CA ASP A 54 -3.66 -0.23 6.18
C ASP A 54 -2.97 0.24 4.89
N TYR A 55 -2.05 1.21 4.96
CA TYR A 55 -1.41 1.77 3.77
C TYR A 55 -0.70 0.74 2.86
N PRO A 56 -0.20 -0.43 3.32
CA PRO A 56 0.32 -1.45 2.41
C PRO A 56 -0.73 -1.96 1.41
N VAL A 57 -2.01 -2.00 1.79
CA VAL A 57 -3.10 -2.39 0.89
C VAL A 57 -3.44 -1.27 -0.08
N LEU A 58 -3.42 -0.02 0.39
CA LEU A 58 -3.54 1.13 -0.52
C LEU A 58 -2.39 1.17 -1.53
N MET A 59 -1.16 0.85 -1.12
CA MET A 59 -0.01 0.71 -2.02
C MET A 59 -0.22 -0.42 -3.05
N ALA A 60 -0.80 -1.55 -2.66
CA ALA A 60 -1.17 -2.61 -3.60
C ALA A 60 -2.20 -2.11 -4.63
N ALA A 61 -3.22 -1.38 -4.18
CA ALA A 61 -4.20 -0.76 -5.08
C ALA A 61 -3.54 0.23 -6.05
N ASP A 62 -2.62 1.07 -5.57
CA ASP A 62 -1.87 2.03 -6.40
C ASP A 62 -1.11 1.35 -7.55
N ILE A 63 -0.61 0.13 -7.33
CA ILE A 63 0.16 -0.64 -8.32
C ILE A 63 -0.78 -1.38 -9.28
N LEU A 64 -1.77 -2.10 -8.75
CA LEU A 64 -2.60 -3.02 -9.52
C LEU A 64 -3.61 -2.30 -10.41
N LEU A 65 -4.02 -1.07 -10.05
CA LEU A 65 -4.93 -0.25 -10.85
C LEU A 65 -4.46 -0.05 -12.30
N TYR A 66 -3.14 0.02 -12.49
CA TYR A 66 -2.53 0.34 -13.78
C TYR A 66 -1.92 -0.86 -14.51
N GLN A 67 -2.19 -2.09 -14.04
CA GLN A 67 -1.61 -3.31 -14.62
C GLN A 67 -0.06 -3.25 -14.67
N THR A 68 0.52 -2.68 -13.61
CA THR A 68 1.95 -2.34 -13.54
C THR A 68 2.83 -3.59 -13.60
N ASN A 69 3.80 -3.63 -14.52
CA ASN A 69 4.74 -4.76 -14.62
C ASN A 69 5.98 -4.62 -13.72
N LEU A 70 6.43 -3.39 -13.47
CA LEU A 70 7.66 -3.09 -12.72
C LEU A 70 7.40 -1.94 -11.75
N VAL A 71 7.82 -2.12 -10.50
CA VAL A 71 7.73 -1.09 -9.45
C VAL A 71 9.11 -0.88 -8.84
N PRO A 72 9.73 0.30 -8.96
CA PRO A 72 10.97 0.60 -8.27
C PRO A 72 10.67 0.77 -6.77
N VAL A 73 11.30 -0.04 -5.93
CA VAL A 73 11.10 -0.01 -4.47
C VAL A 73 12.43 0.11 -3.73
N GLY A 74 12.42 0.87 -2.62
CA GLY A 74 13.50 0.84 -1.64
C GLY A 74 13.50 -0.46 -0.84
N GLU A 75 14.62 -0.74 -0.15
CA GLU A 75 14.78 -1.95 0.67
C GLU A 75 13.67 -2.10 1.72
N ASP A 76 13.24 -0.98 2.33
CA ASP A 76 12.20 -0.92 3.35
C ASP A 76 10.77 -1.14 2.82
N GLN A 77 10.59 -1.12 1.49
CA GLN A 77 9.29 -1.29 0.82
C GLN A 77 9.12 -2.66 0.16
N LYS A 78 10.16 -3.51 0.19
CA LYS A 78 10.11 -4.86 -0.42
C LYS A 78 8.95 -5.69 0.11
N GLN A 79 8.71 -5.68 1.43
CA GLN A 79 7.63 -6.47 2.04
C GLN A 79 6.24 -6.03 1.56
N HIS A 80 6.02 -4.73 1.32
CA HIS A 80 4.74 -4.26 0.78
C HIS A 80 4.57 -4.64 -0.70
N LEU A 81 5.66 -4.66 -1.47
CA LEU A 81 5.61 -5.13 -2.86
C LEU A 81 5.30 -6.63 -2.94
N GLU A 82 5.87 -7.44 -2.05
CA GLU A 82 5.49 -8.87 -1.95
C GLU A 82 4.03 -9.03 -1.54
N LEU A 83 3.53 -8.27 -0.56
CA LEU A 83 2.08 -8.28 -0.24
C LEU A 83 1.23 -7.92 -1.46
N SER A 84 1.65 -6.94 -2.26
CA SER A 84 0.93 -6.55 -3.48
C SER A 84 0.88 -7.67 -4.51
N ARG A 85 1.90 -8.54 -4.54
CA ARG A 85 1.95 -9.74 -5.41
C ARG A 85 1.10 -10.88 -4.87
N ASP A 86 1.04 -11.04 -3.55
CA ASP A 86 0.25 -12.09 -2.90
C ASP A 86 -1.28 -11.81 -2.98
N ILE A 87 -1.68 -10.52 -2.97
CA ILE A 87 -3.08 -10.10 -3.10
C ILE A 87 -3.60 -10.23 -4.55
N ALA A 88 -2.72 -10.12 -5.55
CA ALA A 88 -3.06 -10.07 -6.98
C ALA A 88 -3.44 -11.45 -7.56
#